data_AF-A0A843H3N3-F1
#
_entry.id   AF-A0A843H3N3-F1
#
_cell.length_a   1.000
_cell.length_b   1.000
_cell.length_c   1.000
_cell.angle_alpha   90.00
_cell.angle_beta   90.00
_cell.angle_gamma   90.00
#
_symmetry.space_group_name_H-M   'P 1'
#
loop_
_entity.id
_entity.type
_entity.pdbx_description
1 polymer ?
#
loop_
_entity_poly.entity_id
_entity_poly.type
_entity_poly.pdbx_seq_one_letter_code
_entity_poly.pdbx_strand_id
1 'polypeptide(L)'
;MGKYTVHRLDEGQLDMMFNALRMGYQKPNIPALKELCDQLRQAMIQKTGGNRENDPPYYTKHEDIGTIINCVVVETMCLYLSGELDKLEGEQHE
;
A
#
# COMPACT_ATOMS: atom_id res chain seq x y z
N MET A 1 11.55 22.14 5.80
CA MET A 1 11.01 20.93 5.15
C MET A 1 9.63 21.28 4.60
N GLY A 2 9.46 21.30 3.28
CA GLY A 2 8.20 21.68 2.65
C GLY A 2 7.14 20.61 2.87
N LYS A 3 5.92 21.02 3.22
CA LYS A 3 4.76 20.11 3.31
C LYS A 3 4.51 19.53 1.91
N TYR A 4 4.77 18.25 1.72
CA TYR A 4 4.39 17.53 0.51
C TYR A 4 2.86 17.50 0.45
N THR A 5 2.28 18.32 -0.43
CA THR A 5 0.84 18.30 -0.72
C THR A 5 0.55 17.18 -1.71
N VAL A 6 -0.64 16.56 -1.64
CA VAL A 6 -1.07 15.50 -2.58
C VAL A 6 -0.82 15.89 -4.05
N HIS A 7 -1.02 17.16 -4.39
CA HIS A 7 -0.70 17.71 -5.72
C HIS A 7 0.74 17.50 -6.22
N ARG A 8 1.73 17.31 -5.35
CA ARG A 8 3.13 17.03 -5.77
C ARG A 8 3.42 15.54 -5.95
N LEU A 9 2.61 14.65 -5.35
CA LEU A 9 2.64 13.22 -5.65
C LEU A 9 2.05 12.94 -7.05
N ASP A 10 1.22 13.87 -7.53
CA ASP A 10 0.44 13.78 -8.76
C ASP A 10 1.12 14.43 -9.98
N GLU A 11 2.45 14.61 -9.97
CA GLU A 11 3.22 15.06 -11.16
C GLU A 11 3.29 13.95 -12.24
N GLY A 12 2.15 13.30 -12.55
CA GLY A 12 2.01 12.22 -13.52
C GLY A 12 2.54 10.85 -13.05
N GLN A 13 3.08 10.75 -11.84
CA GLN A 13 3.60 9.49 -11.30
C GLN A 13 2.49 8.46 -11.07
N LEU A 14 1.32 8.91 -10.59
CA LEU A 14 0.14 8.07 -10.42
C LEU A 14 -0.41 7.57 -11.76
N ASP A 15 -0.50 8.45 -12.76
CA ASP A 15 -0.92 8.09 -14.12
C ASP A 15 0.08 7.12 -14.78
N MET A 16 1.38 7.31 -14.58
CA MET A 16 2.41 6.42 -15.10
C MET A 16 2.31 5.03 -14.45
N MET A 17 2.13 4.97 -13.13
CA MET A 17 1.89 3.73 -12.39
C MET A 17 0.62 3.04 -12.88
N PHE A 18 -0.49 3.77 -12.99
CA PHE A 18 -1.76 3.23 -13.46
C PHE A 18 -1.65 2.68 -14.89
N ASN A 19 -1.02 3.42 -15.80
CA ASN A 19 -0.80 2.96 -17.16
C ASN A 19 0.10 1.71 -17.21
N ALA A 20 1.14 1.63 -16.38
CA ALA A 20 1.98 0.44 -16.27
C ALA A 20 1.18 -0.79 -15.78
N LEU A 21 0.34 -0.61 -14.76
CA LEU A 21 -0.54 -1.65 -14.25
C LEU A 21 -1.58 -2.10 -15.29
N ARG A 22 -2.15 -1.14 -16.03
CA ARG A 22 -3.13 -1.41 -17.08
C ARG A 22 -2.54 -2.13 -18.30
N MET A 23 -1.23 -2.00 -18.54
CA MET A 23 -0.52 -2.63 -19.66
C MET A 23 -0.20 -4.13 -19.44
N GLY A 24 -0.41 -4.73 -18.26
CA GLY A 24 0.08 -6.08 -17.99
C GLY A 24 -0.73 -6.99 -17.05
N TYR A 25 -0.53 -8.30 -17.24
CA TYR A 25 -1.10 -9.51 -16.61
C TYR A 25 -0.85 -9.69 -15.09
N GLN A 26 -0.78 -8.62 -14.31
CA GLN A 26 -0.49 -8.73 -12.89
C GLN A 26 -1.68 -9.37 -12.16
N LYS A 27 -1.44 -10.52 -11.55
CA LYS A 27 -2.42 -11.19 -10.68
C LYS A 27 -2.27 -10.62 -9.27
N PRO A 28 -3.37 -10.29 -8.58
CA PRO A 28 -3.30 -9.81 -7.20
C PRO A 28 -2.63 -10.85 -6.30
N ASN A 29 -1.68 -10.39 -5.48
CA ASN A 29 -1.01 -11.24 -4.50
C ASN A 29 -1.67 -11.06 -3.13
N ILE A 30 -2.75 -11.81 -2.89
CA ILE A 30 -3.55 -11.68 -1.65
C ILE A 30 -2.71 -11.89 -0.37
N PRO A 31 -1.81 -12.90 -0.26
CA PRO A 31 -0.93 -13.03 0.90
C PRO A 31 -0.06 -11.80 1.12
N ALA A 32 0.55 -11.25 0.06
CA ALA A 32 1.38 -10.06 0.18
C ALA A 32 0.56 -8.83 0.59
N LEU A 33 -0.64 -8.65 0.03
CA LEU A 33 -1.53 -7.56 0.41
C LEU A 33 -1.91 -7.62 1.90
N LYS A 34 -2.19 -8.82 2.44
CA LYS A 34 -2.46 -9.00 3.88
C LYS A 34 -1.26 -8.60 4.75
N GLU A 35 -0.07 -9.03 4.36
CA GLU A 35 1.16 -8.70 5.07
C GLU A 35 1.43 -7.19 5.06
N LEU A 36 1.28 -6.55 3.90
CA LEU A 36 1.42 -5.10 3.74
C LEU A 36 0.39 -4.32 4.58
N CYS A 37 -0.86 -4.81 4.66
CA CYS A 37 -1.88 -4.23 5.54
C CYS A 37 -1.50 -4.32 7.02
N ASP A 38 -0.92 -5.44 7.46
CA ASP A 38 -0.45 -5.59 8.83
C ASP A 38 0.75 -4.69 9.14
N GLN A 39 1.69 -4.56 8.20
CA GLN A 39 2.81 -3.63 8.32
C GLN A 39 2.32 -2.16 8.37
N LEU A 40 1.35 -1.79 7.53
CA LEU A 40 0.74 -0.46 7.55
C LEU A 40 0.03 -0.19 8.88
N ARG A 41 -0.72 -1.18 9.39
CA ARG A 41 -1.37 -1.09 10.71
C ARG A 41 -0.35 -0.85 11.81
N GLN A 42 0.76 -1.59 11.82
CA GLN A 42 1.86 -1.41 12.76
C GLN A 42 2.47 -0.02 12.65
N ALA A 43 2.72 0.46 11.43
CA ALA A 43 3.22 1.80 11.15
C ALA A 43 2.30 2.91 11.68
N MET A 44 0.99 2.70 11.69
CA MET A 44 0.00 3.67 12.20
C MET A 44 -0.07 3.73 13.73
N ILE A 45 0.21 2.63 14.44
CA ILE A 45 0.09 2.53 15.90
C ILE A 45 1.42 2.69 16.64
N GLN A 46 2.55 2.53 15.94
CA GLN A 46 3.87 2.66 16.54
C GLN A 46 4.21 4.11 16.89
N LYS A 47 5.09 4.28 17.88
CA LYS A 47 5.48 5.59 18.37
C LYS A 47 6.23 6.39 17.29
N THR A 48 5.77 7.62 17.03
CA THR A 48 6.34 8.50 15.99
C THR A 48 7.51 9.36 16.48
N GLY A 49 7.84 9.36 17.78
CA GLY A 49 8.94 10.16 18.34
C GLY A 49 9.59 9.59 19.61
N GLY A 50 10.82 10.02 19.90
CA GLY A 50 11.65 9.51 21.00
C GLY A 50 12.86 8.71 20.51
N ASN A 51 13.73 8.29 21.42
CA ASN A 51 14.90 7.46 21.07
C ASN A 51 14.43 6.07 20.60
N ARG A 52 14.81 5.69 19.37
CA ARG A 52 14.36 4.47 18.68
C ARG A 52 15.32 3.28 18.82
N GLU A 53 16.44 3.45 19.52
CA GLU A 53 17.43 2.38 19.75
C GLU A 53 16.85 1.14 20.45
N ASN A 54 15.71 1.29 21.15
CA ASN A 54 15.01 0.21 21.83
C ASN A 54 13.64 -0.12 21.21
N ASP A 55 13.37 0.36 19.99
CA ASP A 55 12.12 0.01 19.32
C ASP A 55 12.08 -1.52 19.11
N PRO A 56 10.93 -2.17 19.36
CA PRO A 56 10.80 -3.59 19.12
C PRO A 56 11.17 -3.96 17.67
N PRO A 57 11.74 -5.15 17.42
CA PRO A 57 12.18 -5.55 16.09
C PRO A 57 11.04 -5.67 15.06
N TYR A 58 9.79 -5.71 15.53
CA TYR A 58 8.59 -5.70 14.70
C TYR A 58 8.09 -4.28 14.37
N TYR A 59 8.74 -3.21 14.86
CA TYR A 59 8.38 -1.87 14.44
C TYR A 59 8.77 -1.64 12.98
N THR A 60 7.85 -1.05 12.23
CA THR A 60 8.08 -0.64 10.86
C THR A 60 9.08 0.52 10.85
N LYS A 61 10.14 0.41 10.05
CA LYS A 61 11.06 1.55 9.91
C LYS A 61 10.32 2.72 9.27
N HIS A 62 10.55 3.91 9.80
CA HIS A 62 9.83 5.10 9.34
C HIS A 62 10.09 5.44 7.87
N GLU A 63 11.30 5.15 7.38
CA GLU A 63 11.69 5.28 5.98
C GLU A 63 10.89 4.36 5.03
N ASP A 64 10.43 3.22 5.54
CA ASP A 64 9.70 2.21 4.74
C ASP A 64 8.19 2.51 4.66
N ILE A 65 7.65 3.40 5.48
CA ILE A 65 6.20 3.68 5.53
C ILE A 65 5.67 4.15 4.17
N GLY A 66 6.41 5.04 3.50
CA GLY A 66 6.02 5.50 2.16
C GLY A 66 5.98 4.36 1.13
N THR A 67 6.97 3.47 1.20
CA THR A 67 7.04 2.27 0.37
C THR A 67 5.88 1.33 0.65
N ILE A 68 5.56 1.07 1.92
CA ILE A 68 4.45 0.20 2.33
C ILE A 68 3.11 0.75 1.82
N ILE A 69 2.87 2.06 1.97
CA ILE A 69 1.66 2.71 1.42
C ILE A 69 1.57 2.50 -0.08
N ASN A 70 2.66 2.76 -0.82
CA ASN A 70 2.68 2.57 -2.27
C ASN A 70 2.42 1.12 -2.66
N CYS A 71 3.03 0.15 -1.97
CA CYS A 71 2.80 -1.27 -2.23
C CYS A 71 1.35 -1.69 -1.97
N VAL A 72 0.72 -1.21 -0.89
CA VAL A 72 -0.72 -1.45 -0.62
C VAL A 72 -1.57 -0.91 -1.77
N VAL A 73 -1.30 0.32 -2.23
CA VAL A 73 -2.04 0.93 -3.34
C VAL A 73 -1.88 0.11 -4.62
N VAL A 74 -0.65 -0.28 -4.97
CA VAL A 74 -0.34 -1.08 -6.17
C VAL A 74 -1.08 -2.41 -6.14
N GLU A 75 -0.95 -3.19 -5.07
CA GLU A 75 -1.61 -4.50 -4.94
C GLU A 75 -3.15 -4.38 -4.94
N THR A 76 -3.68 -3.32 -4.34
CA THR A 76 -5.12 -3.02 -4.40
C THR A 76 -5.57 -2.72 -5.83
N MET A 77 -4.78 -1.96 -6.59
CA MET A 77 -5.07 -1.68 -7.99
C MET A 77 -4.97 -2.93 -8.87
N CYS A 78 -4.03 -3.84 -8.59
CA CYS A 78 -3.98 -5.16 -9.23
C CYS A 78 -5.25 -5.97 -8.98
N LEU A 79 -5.75 -5.96 -7.73
CA LEU A 79 -6.99 -6.64 -7.35
C LEU A 79 -8.22 -6.10 -8.10
N TYR A 80 -8.28 -4.77 -8.24
CA TYR A 80 -9.33 -4.08 -8.98
C TYR A 80 -9.24 -4.39 -10.49
N LEU A 81 -8.07 -4.20 -11.09
CA LEU A 81 -7.88 -4.38 -12.54
C LEU A 81 -8.01 -5.85 -12.98
N SER A 82 -7.75 -6.81 -12.10
CA SER A 82 -7.92 -8.24 -12.40
C SER A 82 -9.38 -8.72 -12.31
N GLY A 83 -10.31 -7.89 -11.80
CA GLY A 83 -11.70 -8.29 -11.54
C GLY A 83 -11.86 -9.34 -10.42
N GLU A 84 -10.82 -9.59 -9.62
CA GLU A 84 -10.92 -10.50 -8.47
C GLU A 84 -11.64 -9.80 -7.29
N LEU A 85 -11.58 -8.46 -7.23
CA LEU A 85 -12.35 -7.69 -6.27
C LEU A 85 -13.86 -7.89 -6.46
N ASP A 86 -14.34 -7.88 -7.70
CA ASP A 86 -15.77 -8.03 -8.03
C ASP A 86 -16.32 -9.40 -7.59
N LYS A 87 -15.47 -10.44 -7.54
CA LYS A 87 -15.87 -11.77 -7.08
C LYS A 87 -16.22 -11.80 -5.59
N LEU A 88 -15.61 -10.91 -4.80
CA LEU A 88 -15.93 -10.78 -3.38
C LEU A 88 -17.34 -10.20 -3.14
N GLU A 89 -17.89 -9.44 -4.09
CA GLU A 89 -19.28 -8.98 -4.02
C GLU A 89 -20.27 -10.14 -4.20
N GLY A 90 -19.92 -11.13 -5.02
CA GLY A 90 -20.74 -12.34 -5.25
C GLY A 90 -20.79 -13.29 -4.06
N GLU A 91 -19.73 -13.37 -3.26
CA GLU A 91 -19.66 -14.23 -2.06
C GLU A 91 -20.42 -13.67 -0.84
N GLN A 92 -20.83 -12.40 -0.85
CA GLN A 92 -21.56 -11.76 0.25
C GLN A 92 -23.08 -11.96 0.19
N HIS A 93 -23.58 -12.62 -0.87
CA HIS A 93 -25.01 -12.80 -1.14
C HIS A 93 -25.47 -14.28 -1.20
N GLU A 94 -24.62 -15.24 -0.84
CA GLU A 94 -24.98 -16.64 -0.56
C GLU A 94 -24.96 -16.95 0.94
#